data_AF-A0A914DWJ6-F1
#
_entry.id   AF-A0A914DWJ6-F1
#
_cell.length_a   1.000
_cell.length_b   1.000
_cell.length_c   1.000
_cell.angle_alpha   90.00
_cell.angle_beta   90.00
_cell.angle_gamma   90.00
#
_symmetry.space_group_name_H-M   'P 1'
#
loop_
_entity.id
_entity.type
_entity.pdbx_description
1 polymer ?
#
loop_
_entity_poly.entity_id
_entity_poly.type
_entity_poly.pdbx_seq_one_letter_code
_entity_poly.pdbx_strand_id
1 'polypeptide(L)'
;MMNRPAYQLKNILVLWNSFLALFSILGSIRMGEEFMYSIFVLGDWVYFFGLSKIFELGDTVFLVLKKRPVTFLHVYHHCTVLMYTWITASDQAAIGRWFATLNFMAHSAMYIYYAFMSADAIKT
;
A
#
# COMPACT_ATOMS: atom_id res chain seq x y z
N MET A 1 -0.02 -5.05 43.84
CA MET A 1 0.79 -6.05 43.11
C MET A 1 2.23 -6.18 43.64
N MET A 2 2.75 -5.21 44.40
CA MET A 2 4.12 -5.18 44.93
C MET A 2 4.49 -6.28 45.96
N ASN A 3 3.49 -6.91 46.61
CA ASN A 3 3.71 -7.84 47.74
C ASN A 3 3.25 -9.29 47.46
N ARG A 4 3.22 -9.74 46.20
CA ARG A 4 2.92 -11.15 45.84
C ARG A 4 4.10 -11.78 45.11
N PRO A 5 4.54 -13.01 45.46
CA PRO A 5 5.60 -13.68 44.72
C PRO A 5 5.14 -14.01 43.29
N ALA A 6 6.06 -13.88 42.32
CA ALA A 6 5.76 -14.15 40.92
C ALA A 6 5.46 -15.64 40.70
N TYR A 7 4.36 -15.93 40.02
CA TYR A 7 3.98 -17.30 39.68
C TYR A 7 4.96 -17.91 38.68
N GLN A 8 5.45 -19.12 38.95
CA GLN A 8 6.37 -19.83 38.06
C GLN A 8 5.59 -20.54 36.94
N LEU A 9 5.15 -19.78 35.95
CA LEU A 9 4.32 -20.27 34.82
C LEU A 9 5.15 -20.70 33.60
N LYS A 10 6.45 -20.99 33.77
CA LYS A 10 7.41 -21.16 32.67
C LYS A 10 6.96 -22.22 31.64
N ASN A 11 6.46 -23.37 32.09
CA ASN A 11 6.04 -24.44 31.16
C ASN A 11 4.77 -24.08 30.39
N ILE A 12 3.83 -23.38 31.03
CA ILE A 12 2.60 -22.89 30.41
C ILE A 12 2.93 -21.79 29.37
N LEU A 13 3.85 -20.89 29.71
CA LEU A 13 4.32 -19.85 28.80
C LEU A 13 5.09 -20.43 27.60
N VAL A 14 5.90 -21.47 27.79
CA VAL A 14 6.57 -22.16 26.69
C VAL A 14 5.55 -22.82 25.76
N LEU A 15 4.54 -23.51 26.30
CA LEU A 15 3.47 -24.11 25.51
C LEU A 15 2.71 -23.04 24.70
N TRP A 16 2.36 -21.93 25.36
CA TRP A 16 1.65 -20.81 24.74
C TRP A 16 2.44 -20.16 23.60
N ASN A 17 3.73 -19.87 23.83
CA ASN A 17 4.58 -19.27 22.82
C ASN A 17 4.85 -20.21 21.64
N SER A 18 4.99 -21.51 21.90
CA SER A 18 5.14 -22.52 20.83
C SER A 18 3.88 -22.63 19.96
N PHE A 19 2.69 -22.58 20.58
CA PHE A 19 1.43 -22.54 19.85
C PHE A 19 1.32 -21.29 18.97
N LEU A 20 1.63 -20.12 19.51
CA LEU A 20 1.63 -18.87 18.73
C LEU A 20 2.65 -18.91 17.59
N ALA A 21 3.86 -19.45 17.83
CA ALA A 21 4.87 -19.59 16.78
C ALA A 21 4.39 -20.48 15.64
N LEU A 22 3.77 -21.63 15.94
CA LEU A 22 3.19 -22.53 14.92
C LEU A 22 2.07 -21.83 14.14
N PHE A 23 1.16 -21.15 14.83
CA PHE A 23 0.10 -20.37 14.19
C PHE A 23 0.67 -19.30 13.24
N SER A 24 1.70 -18.57 13.66
CA SER A 24 2.36 -17.56 12.82
C SER A 24 3.09 -18.15 11.61
N ILE A 25 3.75 -19.31 11.75
CA ILE A 25 4.41 -19.99 10.63
C ILE A 25 3.39 -20.44 9.60
N LEU A 26 2.29 -21.07 10.04
CA LEU A 26 1.22 -21.52 9.14
C LEU A 26 0.55 -20.32 8.44
N GLY A 27 0.30 -19.23 9.17
CA GLY A 27 -0.21 -17.98 8.61
C GLY A 27 0.73 -17.40 7.56
N SER A 28 2.05 -17.38 7.81
CA SER A 28 3.03 -16.86 6.87
C SER A 28 3.15 -17.69 5.60
N ILE A 29 3.06 -19.03 5.68
CA ILE A 29 3.07 -19.90 4.50
C ILE A 29 1.82 -19.66 3.67
N ARG A 30 0.64 -19.67 4.31
CA ARG A 30 -0.63 -19.48 3.62
C ARG A 30 -0.72 -18.11 2.93
N MET A 31 -0.28 -17.04 3.61
CA MET A 31 -0.24 -15.71 3.01
C MET A 31 0.82 -15.57 1.91
N GLY A 32 1.96 -16.26 2.04
CA GLY A 32 3.00 -16.30 1.01
C GLY A 32 2.54 -16.97 -0.28
N GLU A 33 1.75 -18.04 -0.19
CA GLU A 33 1.15 -18.72 -1.34
C GLU A 33 0.16 -17.82 -2.09
N GLU A 34 -0.70 -17.10 -1.37
CA GLU A 34 -1.66 -16.16 -1.96
C GLU A 34 -0.93 -14.98 -2.64
N PHE A 35 0.12 -14.45 -2.03
CA PHE A 35 0.97 -13.41 -2.61
C PHE A 35 1.63 -13.88 -3.92
N MET A 36 2.25 -15.05 -3.92
CA MET A 36 2.89 -15.60 -5.13
C MET A 36 1.85 -15.89 -6.22
N TYR A 37 0.71 -16.47 -5.88
CA TYR A 37 -0.36 -16.74 -6.85
C TYR A 37 -0.89 -15.45 -7.50
N SER A 38 -1.08 -14.38 -6.72
CA SER A 38 -1.50 -13.07 -7.23
C SER A 38 -0.50 -12.40 -8.18
N ILE A 39 0.80 -12.67 -8.03
CA ILE A 39 1.84 -12.12 -8.91
C ILE A 39 1.98 -12.93 -10.19
N PHE A 40 1.92 -14.26 -10.10
CA PHE A 40 2.30 -15.15 -11.19
C PHE A 40 1.14 -15.61 -12.09
N VAL A 41 -0.10 -15.64 -11.60
CA VAL A 41 -1.23 -16.27 -12.34
C VAL A 41 -2.29 -15.26 -12.77
N LEU A 42 -2.54 -14.24 -11.96
CA LEU A 42 -3.51 -13.19 -12.27
C LEU A 42 -2.73 -11.91 -12.52
N GLY A 43 -2.65 -11.46 -13.78
CA GLY A 43 -2.31 -10.07 -14.07
C GLY A 43 -3.43 -9.17 -13.54
N ASP A 44 -3.56 -9.07 -12.21
CA ASP A 44 -4.67 -8.41 -11.56
C ASP A 44 -4.46 -6.91 -11.72
N TRP A 45 -5.38 -6.24 -12.42
CA TRP A 45 -5.31 -4.80 -12.65
C TRP A 45 -5.22 -4.00 -11.34
N VAL A 46 -5.66 -4.60 -10.22
CA VAL A 46 -5.52 -4.07 -8.86
C VAL A 46 -4.06 -4.02 -8.41
N TYR A 47 -3.25 -5.01 -8.77
CA TYR A 47 -1.81 -5.02 -8.50
C TYR A 47 -1.09 -3.96 -9.35
N PHE A 48 -1.41 -3.86 -10.65
CA PHE A 48 -0.89 -2.79 -11.51
C PHE A 48 -1.32 -1.40 -11.04
N PHE A 49 -2.53 -1.25 -10.51
CA PHE A 49 -2.99 -0.03 -9.87
C PHE A 49 -2.19 0.30 -8.60
N GLY A 50 -1.88 -0.70 -7.77
CA GLY A 50 -0.97 -0.54 -6.63
C GLY A 50 0.43 -0.07 -7.07
N LEU A 51 0.98 -0.68 -8.11
CA LEU A 51 2.26 -0.28 -8.71
C LEU A 51 2.22 1.17 -9.25
N SER A 52 1.11 1.60 -9.88
CA SER A 52 1.00 2.98 -10.40
C SER A 52 1.23 4.02 -9.30
N LYS A 53 0.79 3.75 -8.06
CA LYS A 53 0.98 4.66 -6.92
C LYS A 53 2.45 4.85 -6.55
N ILE A 54 3.29 3.84 -6.76
CA ILE A 54 4.75 3.96 -6.57
C ILE A 54 5.34 4.88 -7.63
N PHE A 55 4.92 4.73 -8.90
CA PHE A 55 5.37 5.62 -9.98
C PHE A 55 4.88 7.07 -9.79
N GLU A 56 3.67 7.26 -9.26
CA GLU A 56 3.10 8.58 -8.94
C GLU A 56 3.90 9.33 -7.85
N LEU A 57 4.70 8.65 -7.03
CA LEU A 57 5.64 9.34 -6.13
C LEU A 57 6.70 10.15 -6.90
N GLY A 58 6.94 9.81 -8.17
CA GLY A 58 7.77 10.59 -9.09
C GLY A 58 7.30 12.05 -9.22
N ASP A 59 6.00 12.33 -9.12
CA ASP A 59 5.48 13.71 -9.14
C ASP A 59 6.04 14.54 -7.98
N THR A 60 6.17 13.91 -6.81
CA THR A 60 6.79 14.53 -5.64
C THR A 60 8.26 14.82 -5.90
N VAL A 61 8.98 13.89 -6.53
CA VAL A 61 10.38 14.09 -6.94
C VAL A 61 10.49 15.27 -7.91
N PHE A 62 9.63 15.36 -8.92
CA PHE A 62 9.63 16.48 -9.86
C PHE A 62 9.28 17.81 -9.22
N LEU A 63 8.35 17.85 -8.26
CA LEU A 63 8.03 19.05 -7.50
C LEU A 63 9.21 19.54 -6.66
N VAL A 64 9.89 18.61 -5.98
CA VAL A 64 11.11 18.90 -5.20
C VAL A 64 12.23 19.41 -6.12
N LEU A 65 12.46 18.76 -7.26
CA LEU A 65 13.47 19.17 -8.24
C LEU A 65 13.14 20.56 -8.84
N LYS A 66 11.86 20.86 -9.08
CA LYS A 66 11.39 22.18 -9.53
C LYS A 66 11.31 23.21 -8.40
N LYS A 67 11.73 22.87 -7.18
CA LYS A 67 11.64 23.72 -5.97
C LYS A 67 10.25 24.30 -5.73
N ARG A 68 9.20 23.56 -6.10
CA ARG A 68 7.81 23.94 -5.82
C ARG A 68 7.43 23.44 -4.42
N PRO A 69 6.62 24.20 -3.65
CA PRO A 69 6.24 23.79 -2.31
C PRO A 69 5.38 22.53 -2.36
N VAL A 70 5.82 21.47 -1.68
CA VAL A 70 5.04 20.24 -1.51
C VAL A 70 4.06 20.48 -0.35
N THR A 71 2.76 20.51 -0.66
CA THR A 71 1.72 20.77 0.35
C THR A 71 1.50 19.56 1.26
N PHE A 72 1.00 19.78 2.47
CA PHE A 72 0.64 18.68 3.38
C PHE A 72 -0.37 17.71 2.74
N LEU A 73 -1.37 18.24 2.04
CA LEU A 73 -2.39 17.43 1.38
C LEU A 73 -1.80 16.45 0.36
N HIS A 74 -0.78 16.90 -0.41
CA HIS A 74 -0.08 16.07 -1.39
C HIS A 74 0.57 14.86 -0.71
N VAL A 75 1.41 15.10 0.30
CA VAL A 75 2.11 14.03 1.01
C VAL A 75 1.13 13.09 1.70
N TYR A 76 0.14 13.64 2.42
CA TYR A 76 -0.87 12.85 3.10
C TYR A 76 -1.66 11.97 2.12
N HIS A 77 -2.07 12.53 0.97
CA HIS A 77 -2.78 11.78 -0.06
C HIS A 77 -1.93 10.64 -0.60
N HIS A 78 -0.71 10.91 -1.09
CA HIS A 78 0.15 9.87 -1.67
C HIS A 78 0.52 8.76 -0.68
N CYS A 79 0.79 9.08 0.59
CA CYS A 79 1.05 8.07 1.61
C CYS A 79 -0.16 7.20 1.92
N THR A 80 -1.34 7.80 2.08
CA THR A 80 -2.56 7.07 2.44
C THR A 80 -3.09 6.21 1.30
N VAL A 81 -3.10 6.71 0.06
CA VAL A 81 -3.55 5.92 -1.10
C VAL A 81 -2.61 4.77 -1.40
N LEU A 82 -1.28 4.95 -1.23
CA LEU A 82 -0.30 3.87 -1.41
C LEU A 82 -0.52 2.75 -0.40
N MET A 83 -0.76 3.09 0.88
CA MET A 83 -1.03 2.10 1.92
C MET A 83 -2.39 1.41 1.69
N TYR A 84 -3.42 2.19 1.35
CA TYR A 84 -4.76 1.66 1.08
C TYR A 84 -4.76 0.66 -0.08
N THR A 85 -4.14 0.99 -1.22
CA THR A 85 -4.15 0.12 -2.39
C THR A 85 -3.44 -1.21 -2.12
N TRP A 86 -2.32 -1.20 -1.40
CA TRP A 86 -1.57 -2.41 -1.07
C TRP A 86 -2.34 -3.35 -0.12
N ILE A 87 -3.06 -2.78 0.85
CA ILE A 87 -3.93 -3.55 1.75
C ILE A 87 -5.11 -4.14 0.96
N THR A 88 -5.82 -3.32 0.18
CA THR A 88 -6.99 -3.81 -0.59
C THR A 88 -6.66 -4.75 -1.73
N ALA A 89 -5.43 -4.69 -2.28
CA ALA A 89 -4.95 -5.62 -3.28
C ALA A 89 -4.83 -7.05 -2.72
N SER A 90 -4.44 -7.19 -1.44
CA SER A 90 -4.37 -8.49 -0.78
C SER A 90 -5.76 -9.09 -0.50
N ASP A 91 -6.75 -8.25 -0.22
CA ASP A 91 -8.10 -8.68 0.16
C ASP A 91 -9.06 -8.84 -1.03
N GLN A 92 -8.63 -8.46 -2.25
CA GLN A 92 -9.42 -8.53 -3.48
C GLN A 92 -10.84 -7.92 -3.34
N ALA A 93 -10.95 -6.89 -2.50
CA ALA A 93 -12.23 -6.32 -2.12
C ALA A 93 -12.92 -5.63 -3.31
N ALA A 94 -14.20 -5.95 -3.53
CA ALA A 94 -14.97 -5.40 -4.66
C ALA A 94 -15.10 -3.87 -4.63
N ILE A 95 -15.14 -3.27 -3.43
CA ILE A 95 -15.19 -1.81 -3.25
C ILE A 95 -13.87 -1.16 -3.70
N GLY A 96 -12.73 -1.82 -3.44
CA GLY A 96 -11.41 -1.34 -3.86
C GLY A 96 -11.29 -1.23 -5.39
N ARG A 97 -11.93 -2.15 -6.12
CA ARG A 97 -11.98 -2.10 -7.60
C ARG A 97 -12.76 -0.89 -8.12
N TRP A 98 -13.89 -0.55 -7.52
CA TRP A 98 -14.65 0.65 -7.90
C TRP A 98 -13.89 1.94 -7.60
N PHE A 99 -13.21 2.00 -6.45
CA PHE A 99 -12.32 3.10 -6.12
C PHE A 99 -11.19 3.24 -7.16
N ALA A 100 -10.55 2.13 -7.54
CA ALA A 100 -9.50 2.13 -8.56
C ALA A 100 -9.99 2.67 -9.90
N THR A 101 -11.16 2.24 -10.37
CA THR A 101 -11.76 2.72 -11.62
C THR A 101 -12.02 4.23 -11.61
N LEU A 102 -12.63 4.74 -10.53
CA LEU A 102 -12.87 6.19 -10.39
C LEU A 102 -11.55 6.97 -10.31
N ASN A 103 -10.54 6.42 -9.64
CA ASN A 103 -9.22 7.02 -9.55
C ASN A 103 -8.54 7.09 -10.91
N PHE A 104 -8.60 6.03 -11.72
CA PHE A 104 -8.07 6.02 -13.08
C PHE A 104 -8.74 7.06 -13.96
N MET A 105 -10.06 7.25 -13.83
CA MET A 105 -10.80 8.28 -14.57
C MET A 105 -10.37 9.69 -14.16
N ALA A 106 -10.19 9.95 -12.87
CA ALA A 106 -9.70 11.24 -12.40
C ALA A 106 -8.24 11.49 -12.82
N HIS A 107 -7.39 10.48 -12.71
CA HIS A 107 -5.98 10.57 -13.09
C HIS A 107 -5.80 10.77 -14.59
N SER A 108 -6.60 10.13 -15.45
CA SER A 108 -6.52 10.35 -16.89
C SER A 108 -6.82 11.82 -17.23
N ALA A 109 -7.88 12.40 -16.67
CA ALA A 109 -8.21 13.81 -16.86
C ALA A 109 -7.10 14.75 -16.33
N MET A 110 -6.59 14.47 -15.13
CA MET A 110 -5.55 15.28 -14.48
C MET A 110 -4.22 15.24 -15.26
N TYR A 111 -3.75 14.07 -15.67
CA TYR A 111 -2.50 13.96 -16.42
C TYR A 111 -2.60 14.54 -17.82
N ILE A 112 -3.76 14.43 -18.47
CA ILE A 112 -4.02 15.13 -19.73
C ILE A 112 -3.86 16.65 -19.53
N TYR A 113 -4.46 17.21 -18.48
CA TYR A 113 -4.31 18.63 -18.16
C TYR A 113 -2.85 19.02 -17.91
N TYR A 114 -2.10 18.22 -17.14
CA TYR A 114 -0.67 18.48 -16.88
C TYR A 114 0.19 18.36 -18.15
N ALA A 115 -0.14 17.44 -19.05
CA ALA A 115 0.54 17.30 -20.33
C ALA A 115 0.37 18.57 -21.19
N PHE A 116 -0.86 19.09 -21.31
CA PHE A 116 -1.12 20.34 -22.04
C PHE A 116 -0.39 21.54 -21.41
N MET A 117 -0.50 21.71 -20.09
CA MET A 117 0.18 22.80 -19.38
C MET A 117 1.71 22.73 -19.52
N SER A 118 2.28 21.52 -19.56
CA SER A 118 3.72 21.33 -19.76
C SER A 118 4.15 21.61 -21.20
N ALA A 119 3.31 21.29 -22.19
CA ALA A 119 3.59 21.57 -23.59
C ALA A 119 3.57 23.08 -23.90
N ASP A 120 2.65 23.83 -23.27
CA ASP A 120 2.60 25.28 -23.41
C ASP A 120 3.79 25.98 -22.74
N ALA A 121 4.29 25.45 -21.62
CA ALA A 121 5.48 25.96 -20.94
C ALA A 121 6.79 25.79 -21.73
N ILE A 122 6.84 24.89 -22.72
CA ILE A 122 8.01 24.69 -23.60
C ILE A 122 8.06 25.74 -24.73
N LYS A 123 6.93 26.38 -25.04
CA LYS A 123 6.81 27.37 -26.13
C LYS A 123 7.14 28.81 -25.71
N THR A 124 7.44 29.05 -24.44
CA THR A 124 7.89 30.33 -23.87
C THR A 124 9.34 30.25 -23.46
#